data_AF-A0A838RMP6-F1
#
_entry.id   AF-A0A838RMP6-F1
#
_cell.length_a   1.000
_cell.length_b   1.000
_cell.length_c   1.000
_cell.angle_alpha   90.00
_cell.angle_beta   90.00
_cell.angle_gamma   90.00
#
_symmetry.space_group_name_H-M   'P 1'
#
loop_
_entity.id
_entity.type
_entity.pdbx_description
1 polymer ?
#
loop_
_entity_poly.entity_id
_entity_poly.type
_entity_poly.pdbx_seq_one_letter_code
_entity_poly.pdbx_strand_id
1 'polypeptide(L)'
;MSNNVEQILSLLNGCTNEQRKRIFQHLRAEFPIHPLEVRLNTEAEIILEAISRDTQGLTFRMIRGVIAEAAFDIEVVSKLVDWQDITPEGDLPYDFLLDDGFGSVSVQVKLQRSKNGRPMLASEGYTKLPTNMYVVETQRTRGGKDQVTLEDTRPYKFGEFDIIAVSMNPSTGHWHSFLYTVASWLLPQPDDESKLLKFQPVARQPNEDWTDEFMQAVRWLRNGIKKRIKS
;
A
#
# COMPACT_ATOMS: atom_id res chain seq x y z
N MET A 1 -29.92 -14.40 -32.68
CA MET A 1 -29.60 -14.32 -31.23
C MET A 1 -29.42 -12.87 -30.75
N SER A 2 -28.75 -11.99 -31.51
CA SER A 2 -28.61 -10.56 -31.19
C SER A 2 -29.93 -9.83 -30.92
N ASN A 3 -30.97 -10.13 -31.71
CA ASN A 3 -32.28 -9.47 -31.62
C ASN A 3 -32.98 -9.67 -30.26
N ASN A 4 -32.75 -10.78 -29.56
CA ASN A 4 -33.37 -11.04 -28.26
C ASN A 4 -32.70 -10.24 -27.13
N VAL A 5 -31.39 -10.02 -27.21
CA VAL A 5 -30.66 -9.23 -26.20
C VAL A 5 -31.07 -7.76 -26.29
N GLU A 6 -31.14 -7.21 -27.51
CA GLU A 6 -31.58 -5.83 -27.74
C GLU A 6 -33.04 -5.62 -27.27
N GLN A 7 -33.93 -6.58 -27.51
CA GLN A 7 -35.29 -6.54 -27.00
C GLN A 7 -35.34 -6.55 -25.47
N ILE A 8 -34.56 -7.41 -24.80
CA ILE A 8 -34.50 -7.45 -23.33
C ILE A 8 -33.97 -6.12 -22.77
N LEU A 9 -32.93 -5.54 -23.39
CA LEU A 9 -32.39 -4.23 -23.00
C LEU A 9 -33.43 -3.12 -23.19
N SER A 10 -34.18 -3.13 -24.30
CA SER A 10 -35.26 -2.18 -24.53
C SER A 10 -36.37 -2.30 -23.48
N LEU A 11 -36.71 -3.52 -23.05
CA LEU A 11 -37.71 -3.74 -21.98
C LEU A 11 -37.18 -3.25 -20.62
N LEU A 12 -35.91 -3.50 -20.32
CA LEU A 12 -35.25 -2.99 -19.11
C LEU A 12 -35.25 -1.46 -19.03
N ASN A 13 -35.18 -0.77 -20.18
CA ASN A 13 -35.28 0.69 -20.23
C ASN A 13 -36.63 1.22 -19.73
N GLY A 14 -37.71 0.45 -19.90
CA GLY A 14 -39.03 0.77 -19.36
C GLY A 14 -39.29 0.31 -17.92
N CYS A 15 -38.38 -0.46 -17.31
CA CYS A 15 -38.55 -0.96 -15.94
C CYS A 15 -38.26 0.11 -14.87
N THR A 16 -38.96 0.02 -13.74
CA THR A 16 -38.63 0.78 -12.52
C THR A 16 -37.33 0.27 -11.88
N ASN A 17 -36.77 1.03 -10.93
CA ASN A 17 -35.57 0.63 -10.20
C ASN A 17 -35.79 -0.68 -9.41
N GLU A 18 -36.96 -0.87 -8.79
CA GLU A 18 -37.30 -2.10 -8.08
C GLU A 18 -37.34 -3.31 -9.01
N GLN A 19 -37.94 -3.15 -10.20
CA GLN A 19 -37.99 -4.20 -11.21
C GLN A 19 -36.58 -4.56 -11.71
N ARG A 20 -35.77 -3.54 -12.01
CA ARG A 20 -34.37 -3.73 -12.42
C ARG A 20 -33.57 -4.44 -11.34
N LYS A 21 -33.73 -4.06 -10.06
CA LYS A 21 -33.06 -4.71 -8.92
C LYS A 21 -33.45 -6.18 -8.82
N ARG A 22 -34.73 -6.52 -9.01
CA ARG A 22 -35.20 -7.91 -8.98
C ARG A 22 -34.62 -8.73 -10.13
N ILE A 23 -34.55 -8.17 -11.34
CA ILE A 23 -33.93 -8.82 -12.50
C ILE A 23 -32.43 -9.01 -12.26
N PHE A 24 -31.75 -7.99 -11.74
CA PHE A 24 -30.34 -8.08 -11.38
C PHE A 24 -30.07 -9.21 -10.38
N GLN A 25 -30.87 -9.33 -9.32
CA GLN A 25 -30.73 -10.40 -8.33
C GLN A 25 -30.91 -11.80 -8.94
N HIS A 26 -31.84 -11.93 -9.90
CA HIS A 26 -32.03 -13.20 -10.60
C HIS A 26 -30.80 -13.58 -11.44
N LEU A 27 -30.28 -12.65 -12.25
CA LEU A 27 -29.07 -12.89 -13.05
C LEU A 27 -27.85 -13.13 -12.16
N ARG A 28 -27.69 -12.34 -11.09
CA ARG A 28 -26.55 -12.42 -10.17
C ARG A 28 -26.38 -13.81 -9.54
N ALA A 29 -27.49 -14.53 -9.30
CA ALA A 29 -27.47 -15.89 -8.76
C ALA A 29 -26.81 -16.93 -9.70
N GLU A 30 -26.76 -16.65 -11.01
CA GLU A 30 -26.18 -17.55 -12.01
C GLU A 30 -24.76 -17.16 -12.41
N PHE A 31 -24.40 -15.89 -12.24
CA PHE A 31 -23.13 -15.34 -12.73
C PHE A 31 -22.27 -14.80 -11.58
N PRO A 32 -21.18 -15.50 -11.23
CA PRO A 32 -20.10 -14.93 -10.43
C PRO A 32 -19.55 -13.69 -11.13
N ILE A 33 -19.42 -12.59 -10.40
CA ILE A 33 -18.89 -11.32 -10.90
C ILE A 33 -17.39 -11.17 -10.63
N HIS A 34 -16.81 -12.03 -9.78
CA HIS A 34 -15.37 -12.05 -9.51
C HIS A 34 -14.83 -13.49 -9.29
N PRO A 35 -13.61 -13.83 -9.77
CA PRO A 35 -13.00 -15.15 -9.54
C PRO A 35 -12.86 -15.56 -8.07
N LEU A 36 -12.80 -14.58 -7.15
CA LEU A 36 -12.75 -14.86 -5.70
C LEU A 36 -14.01 -15.57 -5.20
N GLU A 37 -15.17 -15.37 -5.82
CA GLU A 37 -16.40 -16.04 -5.40
C GLU A 37 -16.31 -17.55 -5.58
N VAL A 38 -15.75 -17.98 -6.72
CA VAL A 38 -15.48 -19.40 -7.00
C VAL A 38 -14.41 -19.92 -6.04
N ARG A 39 -13.32 -19.18 -5.84
CA ARG A 39 -12.21 -19.60 -4.99
C ARG A 39 -12.59 -19.74 -3.51
N LEU A 40 -13.44 -18.84 -3.00
CA LEU A 40 -13.90 -18.84 -1.62
C LEU A 40 -15.23 -19.59 -1.44
N ASN A 41 -15.82 -20.08 -2.54
CA ASN A 41 -17.12 -20.76 -2.56
C ASN A 41 -18.22 -19.95 -1.85
N THR A 42 -18.30 -18.66 -2.16
CA THR A 42 -19.28 -17.73 -1.56
C THR A 42 -19.51 -16.52 -2.46
N GLU A 43 -20.61 -15.80 -2.25
CA GLU A 43 -20.98 -14.62 -3.04
C GLU A 43 -20.14 -13.38 -2.67
N ALA A 44 -19.92 -12.48 -3.63
CA ALA A 44 -19.17 -11.23 -3.42
C ALA A 44 -19.74 -10.38 -2.28
N GLU A 45 -21.05 -10.37 -2.11
CA GLU A 45 -21.78 -9.64 -1.09
C GLU A 45 -21.39 -10.12 0.32
N ILE A 46 -21.25 -11.44 0.53
CA ILE A 46 -20.81 -12.02 1.80
C ILE A 46 -19.34 -11.66 2.07
N ILE A 47 -18.49 -11.66 1.03
CA ILE A 47 -17.08 -11.27 1.15
C ILE A 47 -16.97 -9.80 1.57
N LEU A 48 -17.70 -8.91 0.89
CA LEU A 48 -17.71 -7.48 1.19
C LEU A 48 -18.28 -7.19 2.58
N GLU A 49 -19.35 -7.88 2.97
CA GLU A 49 -19.93 -7.80 4.31
C GLU A 49 -18.92 -8.26 5.37
N ALA A 50 -18.21 -9.37 5.14
CA ALA A 50 -17.17 -9.86 6.05
C ALA A 50 -16.02 -8.86 6.22
N ILE A 51 -15.58 -8.22 5.13
CA ILE A 51 -14.58 -7.14 5.17
C ILE A 51 -15.12 -5.92 5.93
N SER A 52 -16.38 -5.56 5.71
CA SER A 52 -17.00 -4.38 6.33
C SER A 52 -17.13 -4.49 7.86
N ARG A 53 -17.36 -5.71 8.36
CA ARG A 53 -17.43 -5.99 9.80
C ARG A 53 -16.11 -5.76 10.54
N ASP A 54 -14.99 -5.78 9.81
CA ASP A 54 -13.64 -5.58 10.35
C ASP A 54 -12.97 -4.30 9.83
N THR A 55 -13.75 -3.24 9.55
CA THR A 55 -13.25 -1.96 9.00
C THR A 55 -12.19 -1.26 9.83
N GLN A 56 -12.00 -1.64 11.10
CA GLN A 56 -10.93 -1.13 11.96
C GLN A 56 -9.89 -2.20 12.36
N GLY A 57 -10.15 -3.48 12.08
CA GLY A 57 -9.25 -4.56 12.46
C GLY A 57 -8.24 -4.93 11.38
N LEU A 58 -7.71 -6.14 11.52
CA LEU A 58 -6.52 -6.57 10.77
C LEU A 58 -6.83 -6.83 9.30
N THR A 59 -8.00 -7.39 9.00
CA THR A 59 -8.37 -7.79 7.63
C THR A 59 -8.47 -6.57 6.73
N PHE A 60 -9.19 -5.54 7.17
CA PHE A 60 -9.32 -4.31 6.41
C PHE A 60 -7.99 -3.58 6.27
N ARG A 61 -7.16 -3.58 7.33
CA ARG A 61 -5.80 -3.02 7.27
C ARG A 61 -4.92 -3.75 6.26
N MET A 62 -4.98 -5.07 6.19
CA MET A 62 -4.23 -5.87 5.22
C MET A 62 -4.68 -5.58 3.80
N ILE A 63 -6.00 -5.54 3.54
CA ILE A 63 -6.55 -5.20 2.22
C ILE A 63 -6.08 -3.81 1.78
N ARG A 64 -6.11 -2.81 2.68
CA ARG A 64 -5.62 -1.47 2.36
C ARG A 64 -4.12 -1.43 2.04
N GLY A 65 -3.32 -2.32 2.63
CA GLY A 65 -1.91 -2.51 2.26
C GLY A 65 -1.77 -3.02 0.82
N VAL A 66 -2.48 -4.11 0.49
CA VAL A 66 -2.50 -4.68 -0.86
C VAL A 66 -3.01 -3.68 -1.90
N ILE A 67 -4.01 -2.86 -1.58
CA ILE A 67 -4.48 -1.78 -2.46
C ILE A 67 -3.38 -0.74 -2.68
N ALA A 68 -2.62 -0.37 -1.64
CA ALA A 68 -1.52 0.58 -1.78
C ALA A 68 -0.40 0.04 -2.68
N GLU A 69 -0.07 -1.24 -2.56
CA GLU A 69 0.91 -1.93 -3.41
C GLU A 69 0.42 -1.96 -4.88
N ALA A 70 -0.82 -2.40 -5.13
CA ALA A 70 -1.39 -2.41 -6.48
C ALA A 70 -1.51 -1.02 -7.10
N ALA A 71 -1.86 0.00 -6.29
CA ALA A 71 -1.88 1.38 -6.74
C ALA A 71 -0.48 1.88 -7.11
N PHE A 72 0.56 1.49 -6.37
CA PHE A 72 1.93 1.84 -6.70
C PHE A 72 2.36 1.22 -8.05
N ASP A 73 2.04 -0.05 -8.28
CA ASP A 73 2.32 -0.71 -9.55
C ASP A 73 1.65 0.02 -10.74
N ILE A 74 0.33 0.17 -10.69
CA ILE A 74 -0.45 0.75 -11.78
C ILE A 74 -0.10 2.23 -12.03
N GLU A 75 0.03 3.01 -10.95
CA GLU A 75 0.13 4.46 -11.07
C GLU A 75 1.57 4.95 -11.22
N VAL A 76 2.55 4.15 -10.82
CA VAL A 76 3.97 4.50 -10.83
C VAL A 76 4.76 3.54 -11.70
N VAL A 77 4.89 2.27 -11.30
CA VAL A 77 5.79 1.29 -11.95
C VAL A 77 5.46 1.11 -13.42
N SER A 78 4.18 0.84 -13.73
CA SER A 78 3.67 0.64 -15.09
C SER A 78 3.83 1.86 -16.01
N LYS A 79 4.16 3.04 -15.46
CA LYS A 79 4.36 4.29 -16.20
C LYS A 79 5.82 4.71 -16.29
N LEU A 80 6.73 4.00 -15.62
CA LEU A 80 8.16 4.28 -15.74
C LEU A 80 8.66 3.83 -17.11
N VAL A 81 9.33 4.74 -17.82
CA VAL A 81 9.95 4.46 -19.11
C VAL A 81 11.33 3.87 -18.87
N ASP A 82 11.66 2.78 -19.56
CA ASP A 82 12.94 2.06 -19.46
C ASP A 82 13.19 1.37 -18.10
N TRP A 83 12.17 1.24 -17.25
CA TRP A 83 12.24 0.44 -16.03
C TRP A 83 11.52 -0.90 -16.20
N GLN A 84 12.05 -1.92 -15.56
CA GLN A 84 11.46 -3.24 -15.48
C GLN A 84 11.29 -3.66 -14.02
N ASP A 85 10.12 -4.20 -13.68
CA ASP A 85 9.93 -4.93 -12.43
C ASP A 85 10.55 -6.34 -12.57
N ILE A 86 11.61 -6.59 -11.79
CA ILE A 86 12.34 -7.86 -11.72
C ILE A 86 12.19 -8.52 -10.34
N THR A 87 11.13 -8.18 -9.60
CA THR A 87 10.87 -8.71 -8.26
C THR A 87 10.75 -10.24 -8.29
N PRO A 88 11.59 -10.98 -7.54
CA PRO A 88 11.46 -12.42 -7.46
C PRO A 88 10.25 -12.82 -6.61
N GLU A 89 9.73 -14.03 -6.83
CA GLU A 89 8.72 -14.59 -5.92
C GLU A 89 9.35 -14.89 -4.54
N GLY A 90 8.65 -14.56 -3.46
CA GLY A 90 9.08 -14.91 -2.11
C GLY A 90 8.56 -14.00 -1.00
N ASP A 91 9.02 -14.25 0.22
CA ASP A 91 8.81 -13.38 1.39
C ASP A 91 10.00 -12.40 1.48
N LEU A 92 9.91 -11.32 0.72
CA LEU A 92 10.95 -10.30 0.58
C LEU A 92 10.70 -9.12 1.53
N PRO A 93 11.75 -8.38 1.92
CA PRO A 93 11.60 -7.19 2.76
C PRO A 93 11.23 -5.92 1.95
N TYR A 94 10.90 -6.07 0.67
CA TYR A 94 10.43 -5.03 -0.24
C TYR A 94 9.34 -5.62 -1.13
N ASP A 95 8.49 -4.76 -1.68
CA ASP A 95 7.38 -5.18 -2.53
C ASP A 95 7.77 -5.13 -4.02
N PHE A 96 8.75 -4.29 -4.38
CA PHE A 96 9.24 -4.15 -5.75
C PHE A 96 10.77 -4.11 -5.81
N LEU A 97 11.37 -4.72 -6.84
CA LEU A 97 12.75 -4.58 -7.26
C LEU A 97 12.74 -4.10 -8.72
N LEU A 98 13.04 -2.83 -8.91
CA LEU A 98 12.91 -2.16 -10.20
C LEU A 98 14.30 -1.92 -10.80
N ASP A 99 14.52 -2.30 -12.06
CA ASP A 99 15.80 -2.14 -12.76
C ASP A 99 15.65 -1.28 -14.01
N ASP A 100 16.59 -0.36 -14.25
CA ASP A 100 16.63 0.54 -15.42
C ASP A 100 17.88 0.34 -16.28
N GLY A 101 18.56 -0.79 -16.15
CA GLY A 101 19.83 -1.10 -16.81
C GLY A 101 21.07 -0.42 -16.19
N PHE A 102 20.92 0.60 -15.35
CA PHE A 102 22.01 1.18 -14.57
C PHE A 102 22.19 0.49 -13.21
N GLY A 103 21.10 -0.05 -12.67
CA GLY A 103 21.10 -0.91 -11.51
C GLY A 103 19.77 -0.91 -10.78
N SER A 104 19.52 -2.01 -10.08
CA SER A 104 18.26 -2.25 -9.39
C SER A 104 18.05 -1.36 -8.17
N VAL A 105 16.80 -0.97 -7.94
CA VAL A 105 16.33 -0.22 -6.76
C VAL A 105 15.19 -0.99 -6.12
N SER A 106 15.37 -1.37 -4.86
CA SER A 106 14.34 -2.04 -4.06
C SER A 106 13.42 -1.04 -3.36
N VAL A 107 12.11 -1.26 -3.44
CA VAL A 107 11.07 -0.35 -2.94
C VAL A 107 10.12 -1.09 -2.02
N GLN A 108 9.99 -0.62 -0.78
CA GLN A 108 8.94 -1.06 0.13
C GLN A 108 7.80 -0.03 0.12
N VAL A 109 6.60 -0.48 -0.23
CA VAL A 109 5.37 0.28 -0.13
C VAL A 109 4.81 0.15 1.29
N LYS A 110 4.39 1.27 1.87
CA LYS A 110 3.69 1.31 3.15
C LYS A 110 2.53 2.29 3.09
N LEU A 111 1.50 2.01 3.88
CA LEU A 111 0.39 2.93 4.06
C LEU A 111 0.68 3.88 5.23
N GLN A 112 0.46 5.18 5.03
CA GLN A 112 0.42 6.16 6.11
C GLN A 112 -0.54 5.68 7.21
N ARG A 113 -0.13 5.73 8.48
CA ARG A 113 -0.93 5.14 9.58
C ARG A 113 -2.20 5.92 9.86
N SER A 114 -3.34 5.24 9.91
CA SER A 114 -4.56 5.82 10.46
C SER A 114 -4.73 5.47 11.94
N LYS A 115 -5.32 6.38 12.71
CA LYS A 115 -5.78 6.15 14.08
C LYS A 115 -7.20 6.68 14.19
N ASN A 116 -8.14 5.83 14.60
CA ASN A 116 -9.57 6.16 14.71
C ASN A 116 -10.13 6.81 13.43
N GLY A 117 -9.82 6.25 12.27
CA GLY A 117 -10.32 6.73 10.97
C GLY A 117 -9.67 8.00 10.42
N ARG A 118 -8.76 8.65 11.14
CA ARG A 118 -8.01 9.83 10.65
C ARG A 118 -6.52 9.53 10.45
N PRO A 119 -5.78 10.33 9.67
CA PRO A 119 -4.33 10.32 9.67
C PRO A 119 -3.76 10.48 11.08
N MET A 120 -2.82 9.61 11.44
CA MET A 120 -2.09 9.67 12.69
C MET A 120 -0.88 10.61 12.54
N LEU A 121 -0.66 11.46 13.53
CA LEU A 121 0.50 12.35 13.59
C LEU A 121 1.73 11.61 14.13
N ALA A 122 2.94 12.04 13.74
CA ALA A 122 4.19 11.43 14.21
C ALA A 122 4.34 11.50 15.72
N SER A 123 3.99 12.64 16.32
CA SER A 123 3.99 12.84 17.78
C SER A 123 3.07 11.88 18.56
N GLU A 124 2.05 11.30 17.90
CA GLU A 124 1.19 10.28 18.52
C GLU A 124 1.82 8.89 18.50
N GLY A 125 2.81 8.65 17.65
CA GLY A 125 3.61 7.42 17.63
C GLY A 125 4.73 7.49 18.67
N TYR A 126 5.46 8.60 18.70
CA TYR A 126 6.44 8.92 19.72
C TYR A 126 6.42 10.42 20.02
N THR A 127 6.34 10.82 21.29
CA THR A 127 6.23 12.23 21.72
C THR A 127 7.41 13.11 21.28
N LYS A 128 8.58 12.50 21.03
CA LYS A 128 9.78 13.18 20.52
C LYS A 128 9.72 13.54 19.04
N LEU A 129 8.79 12.97 18.27
CA LEU A 129 8.66 13.24 16.84
C LEU A 129 7.80 14.48 16.57
N PRO A 130 7.87 15.09 15.36
CA PRO A 130 7.23 16.35 15.07
C PRO A 130 5.71 16.27 15.17
N THR A 131 5.08 17.31 15.71
CA THR A 131 3.62 17.41 15.83
C THR A 131 2.94 17.79 14.51
N ASN A 132 3.70 18.30 13.55
CA ASN A 132 3.21 18.75 12.23
C ASN A 132 3.47 17.74 11.10
N MET A 133 3.89 16.52 11.41
CA MET A 133 4.12 15.44 10.42
C MET A 133 3.15 14.28 10.62
N TYR A 134 2.91 13.53 9.56
CA TYR A 134 2.22 12.24 9.63
C TYR A 134 3.18 11.13 10.02
N VAL A 135 2.68 9.91 10.16
CA VAL A 135 3.49 8.76 10.53
C VAL A 135 3.25 7.58 9.61
N VAL A 136 4.31 6.84 9.30
CA VAL A 136 4.26 5.51 8.70
C VAL A 136 4.85 4.50 9.67
N GLU A 137 4.34 3.27 9.66
CA GLU A 137 4.91 2.18 10.44
C GLU A 137 5.83 1.33 9.57
N THR A 138 7.12 1.33 9.90
CA THR A 138 8.14 0.52 9.24
C THR A 138 8.42 -0.73 10.06
N GLN A 139 7.42 -1.61 10.13
CA GLN A 139 7.51 -2.91 10.78
C GLN A 139 6.73 -3.94 9.95
N ARG A 140 7.22 -5.19 9.89
CA ARG A 140 6.52 -6.30 9.24
C ARG A 140 5.28 -6.71 10.03
N THR A 141 4.19 -7.05 9.33
CA THR A 141 2.91 -7.43 9.94
C THR A 141 3.02 -8.76 10.70
N ARG A 142 3.71 -9.74 10.12
CA ARG A 142 3.95 -11.05 10.75
C ARG A 142 5.15 -10.97 11.69
N GLY A 143 4.97 -11.51 12.89
CA GLY A 143 6.06 -11.64 13.86
C GLY A 143 6.84 -12.92 13.63
N GLY A 144 8.08 -12.92 14.11
CA GLY A 144 8.94 -14.09 14.04
C GLY A 144 10.26 -13.81 14.73
N LYS A 145 10.95 -14.87 15.13
CA LYS A 145 12.35 -14.80 15.50
C LYS A 145 13.17 -15.46 14.42
N ASP A 146 14.31 -14.87 14.10
CA ASP A 146 15.29 -15.54 13.26
C ASP A 146 15.69 -16.85 13.96
N GLN A 147 15.69 -17.96 13.23
CA GLN A 147 15.90 -19.28 13.85
C GLN A 147 17.34 -19.48 14.36
N VAL A 148 18.29 -18.71 13.81
CA VAL A 148 19.71 -18.80 14.14
C VAL A 148 20.08 -17.76 15.19
N THR A 149 19.69 -16.50 14.99
CA THR A 149 20.08 -15.38 15.87
C THR A 149 19.07 -15.13 16.99
N LEU A 150 17.87 -15.71 16.92
CA LEU A 150 16.73 -15.49 17.83
C LEU A 150 16.26 -14.03 17.90
N GLU A 151 16.73 -13.17 17.00
CA GLU A 151 16.36 -11.76 16.92
C GLU A 151 14.93 -11.57 16.41
N ASP A 152 14.25 -10.51 16.85
CA ASP A 152 12.95 -10.12 16.29
C ASP A 152 13.13 -9.73 14.82
N THR A 153 12.41 -10.42 13.94
CA THR A 153 12.40 -10.20 12.48
C THR A 153 11.41 -9.13 12.05
N ARG A 154 10.60 -8.62 12.98
CA ARG A 154 9.59 -7.61 12.65
C ARG A 154 10.17 -6.26 12.25
N PRO A 155 11.15 -5.69 12.98
CA PRO A 155 11.74 -4.42 12.57
C PRO A 155 12.53 -4.61 11.30
N TYR A 156 12.33 -3.73 10.33
CA TYR A 156 13.23 -3.70 9.19
C TYR A 156 14.62 -3.26 9.62
N LYS A 157 15.65 -3.84 8.99
CA LYS A 157 17.04 -3.42 9.14
C LYS A 157 17.40 -2.42 8.04
N PHE A 158 18.37 -1.55 8.29
CA PHE A 158 18.92 -0.71 7.22
C PHE A 158 19.55 -1.59 6.13
N GLY A 159 19.30 -1.25 4.86
CA GLY A 159 19.79 -2.01 3.71
C GLY A 159 18.88 -3.15 3.25
N GLU A 160 17.76 -3.39 3.92
CA GLU A 160 16.78 -4.37 3.44
C GLU A 160 15.97 -3.87 2.25
N PHE A 161 15.83 -2.56 2.09
CA PHE A 161 15.27 -1.91 0.91
C PHE A 161 15.91 -0.53 0.71
N ASP A 162 15.83 0.04 -0.49
CA ASP A 162 16.50 1.29 -0.84
C ASP A 162 15.59 2.52 -0.66
N ILE A 163 14.32 2.39 -1.04
CA ILE A 163 13.31 3.46 -1.02
C ILE A 163 12.07 2.97 -0.28
N ILE A 164 11.47 3.85 0.53
CA ILE A 164 10.12 3.64 1.03
C ILE A 164 9.15 4.50 0.22
N ALA A 165 8.08 3.88 -0.29
CA ALA A 165 6.95 4.54 -0.93
C ALA A 165 5.77 4.57 0.05
N VAL A 166 5.45 5.75 0.57
CA VAL A 166 4.35 5.91 1.53
C VAL A 166 3.10 6.37 0.81
N SER A 167 2.09 5.49 0.71
CA SER A 167 0.77 5.88 0.23
C SER A 167 0.12 6.85 1.22
N MET A 168 -0.15 8.06 0.75
CA MET A 168 -0.76 9.16 1.49
C MET A 168 -2.29 9.14 1.42
N ASN A 169 -2.88 8.06 0.90
CA ASN A 169 -4.33 7.88 0.80
C ASN A 169 -5.11 8.24 2.07
N PRO A 170 -4.71 7.84 3.29
CA PRO A 170 -5.53 8.17 4.45
C PRO A 170 -5.60 9.68 4.74
N SER A 171 -4.61 10.46 4.30
CA SER A 171 -4.59 11.93 4.44
C SER A 171 -5.14 12.68 3.24
N THR A 172 -5.11 12.09 2.05
CA THR A 172 -5.48 12.75 0.78
C THR A 172 -6.78 12.24 0.18
N GLY A 173 -7.23 11.04 0.55
CA GLY A 173 -8.33 10.33 -0.10
C GLY A 173 -7.96 9.64 -1.42
N HIS A 174 -6.72 9.78 -1.89
CA HIS A 174 -6.30 9.36 -3.22
C HIS A 174 -5.22 8.26 -3.16
N TRP A 175 -5.47 7.13 -3.82
CA TRP A 175 -4.55 5.98 -3.82
C TRP A 175 -3.27 6.20 -4.65
N HIS A 176 -3.32 7.11 -5.62
CA HIS A 176 -2.16 7.50 -6.44
C HIS A 176 -1.24 8.52 -5.75
N SER A 177 -1.57 8.97 -4.53
CA SER A 177 -0.76 9.95 -3.81
C SER A 177 0.31 9.25 -2.97
N PHE A 178 1.58 9.42 -3.34
CA PHE A 178 2.71 8.84 -2.63
C PHE A 178 3.72 9.91 -2.22
N LEU A 179 4.41 9.65 -1.11
CA LEU A 179 5.67 10.33 -0.76
C LEU A 179 6.78 9.29 -0.63
N TYR A 180 7.96 9.68 -1.09
CA TYR A 180 9.14 8.84 -1.19
C TYR A 180 10.28 9.43 -0.37
N THR A 181 11.06 8.55 0.26
CA THR A 181 12.37 8.89 0.80
C THR A 181 13.32 7.71 0.70
N VAL A 182 14.61 7.98 0.87
CA VAL A 182 15.64 6.95 0.88
C VAL A 182 15.61 6.24 2.23
N ALA A 183 15.58 4.90 2.24
CA ALA A 183 15.49 4.09 3.45
C ALA A 183 16.64 4.38 4.44
N SER A 184 17.85 4.64 3.92
CA SER A 184 19.00 5.01 4.72
C SER A 184 18.88 6.36 5.43
N TRP A 185 17.88 7.19 5.10
CA TRP A 185 17.59 8.45 5.79
C TRP A 185 16.61 8.28 6.95
N LEU A 186 15.95 7.13 7.07
CA LEU A 186 14.99 6.87 8.14
C LEU A 186 15.67 6.84 9.52
N LEU A 187 14.89 7.07 10.57
CA LEU A 187 15.39 7.15 11.94
C LEU A 187 15.70 5.75 12.48
N PRO A 188 16.84 5.55 13.18
CA PRO A 188 17.18 4.30 13.84
C PRO A 188 16.37 4.07 15.12
N GLN A 189 16.30 2.81 15.58
CA GLN A 189 15.87 2.53 16.95
C GLN A 189 16.92 3.05 17.96
N PRO A 190 16.51 3.65 19.09
CA PRO A 190 17.46 4.14 20.10
C PRO A 190 18.35 3.05 20.69
N ASP A 191 17.83 1.83 20.81
CA ASP A 191 18.54 0.70 21.45
C ASP A 191 19.27 -0.19 20.43
N ASP A 192 19.05 0.01 19.13
CA ASP A 192 19.68 -0.76 18.05
C ASP A 192 19.70 0.05 16.75
N GLU A 193 20.82 0.73 16.47
CA GLU A 193 20.96 1.59 15.30
C GLU A 193 20.98 0.82 13.96
N SER A 194 21.09 -0.51 13.98
CA SER A 194 20.97 -1.32 12.76
C SER A 194 19.52 -1.48 12.28
N LYS A 195 18.54 -1.17 13.13
CA LYS A 195 17.10 -1.33 12.87
C LYS A 195 16.42 0.02 12.67
N LEU A 196 15.40 0.01 11.81
CA LEU A 196 14.52 1.15 11.63
C LEU A 196 13.63 1.35 12.85
N LEU A 197 13.49 2.60 13.29
CA LEU A 197 12.48 3.01 14.26
C LEU A 197 11.10 2.62 13.73
N LYS A 198 10.28 1.98 14.57
CA LYS A 198 8.96 1.48 14.18
C LYS A 198 8.09 2.54 13.51
N PHE A 199 8.06 3.76 14.06
CA PHE A 199 7.31 4.88 13.52
C PHE A 199 8.26 5.91 12.94
N GLN A 200 8.10 6.18 11.65
CA GLN A 200 8.88 7.17 10.92
C GLN A 200 8.01 8.40 10.62
N PRO A 201 8.50 9.63 10.85
CA PRO A 201 7.78 10.84 10.49
C PRO A 201 7.74 11.01 8.97
N VAL A 202 6.56 11.30 8.43
CA VAL A 202 6.32 11.52 7.01
C VAL A 202 5.85 12.96 6.83
N ALA A 203 6.47 13.69 5.90
CA ALA A 203 6.07 15.06 5.63
C ALA A 203 4.61 15.11 5.15
N ARG A 204 3.92 16.23 5.38
CA ARG A 204 2.56 16.43 4.85
C ARG A 204 2.55 16.82 3.37
N GLN A 205 3.66 17.38 2.91
CA GLN A 205 3.93 17.84 1.56
C GLN A 205 5.41 17.58 1.25
N PRO A 206 5.80 17.52 -0.03
CA PRO A 206 7.20 17.39 -0.42
C PRO A 206 8.09 18.45 0.25
N ASN A 207 9.29 18.03 0.65
CA ASN A 207 10.31 18.88 1.26
C ASN A 207 11.72 18.31 0.95
N GLU A 208 12.74 18.77 1.67
CA GLU A 208 14.13 18.29 1.47
C GLU A 208 14.32 16.79 1.76
N ASP A 209 13.44 16.18 2.57
CA ASP A 209 13.56 14.81 3.06
C ASP A 209 12.56 13.84 2.39
N TRP A 210 11.46 14.36 1.84
CA TRP A 210 10.38 13.61 1.23
C TRP A 210 9.99 14.23 -0.11
N THR A 211 9.81 13.43 -1.15
CA THR A 211 9.38 13.89 -2.48
C THR A 211 8.15 13.13 -2.94
N ASP A 212 7.30 13.72 -3.77
CA ASP A 212 6.21 13.06 -4.48
C ASP A 212 6.62 12.57 -5.88
N GLU A 213 7.89 12.72 -6.25
CA GLU A 213 8.45 12.21 -7.51
C GLU A 213 9.36 11.00 -7.25
N PHE A 214 8.95 9.81 -7.70
CA PHE A 214 9.75 8.59 -7.52
C PHE A 214 11.19 8.74 -8.04
N MET A 215 11.37 9.32 -9.23
CA MET A 215 12.68 9.54 -9.84
C MET A 215 13.56 10.52 -9.04
N GLN A 216 12.97 11.43 -8.26
CA GLN A 216 13.74 12.29 -7.36
C GLN A 216 14.33 11.50 -6.19
N ALA A 217 13.59 10.54 -5.63
CA ALA A 217 14.11 9.65 -4.60
C ALA A 217 15.21 8.71 -5.13
N VAL A 218 15.05 8.17 -6.35
CA VAL A 218 16.11 7.40 -7.04
C VAL A 218 17.38 8.24 -7.23
N ARG A 219 17.24 9.50 -7.65
CA ARG A 219 18.39 10.42 -7.76
C ARG A 219 19.08 10.64 -6.42
N TRP A 220 18.34 10.83 -5.33
CA TRP A 220 18.91 10.97 -3.99
C TRP A 220 19.69 9.73 -3.55
N LEU A 221 19.13 8.54 -3.79
CA LEU A 221 19.76 7.25 -3.51
C LEU A 221 21.10 7.13 -4.26
N ARG A 222 21.09 7.33 -5.59
CA ARG A 222 22.26 7.16 -6.46
C ARG A 222 23.36 8.19 -6.21
N ASN A 223 22.99 9.41 -5.82
CA ASN A 223 23.96 10.42 -5.41
C ASN A 223 24.65 10.11 -4.07
N GLY A 224 24.22 9.06 -3.36
CA GLY A 224 24.86 8.59 -2.15
C GLY A 224 24.77 9.58 -0.97
N ILE A 225 23.82 10.51 -1.01
CA ILE A 225 23.65 11.55 0.02
C ILE A 225 23.45 10.89 1.38
N LYS A 226 24.33 11.23 2.34
CA LYS A 226 24.26 10.72 3.71
C LYS A 226 23.60 11.74 4.61
N LYS A 227 22.38 11.46 5.04
CA LYS A 227 21.66 12.23 6.07
C LYS A 227 20.61 11.38 6.79
N ARG A 228 19.87 12.03 7.68
CA ARG A 228 18.64 11.52 8.28
C ARG A 228 17.50 12.51 8.03
N ILE A 229 16.27 12.00 7.96
CA ILE A 229 15.08 12.83 7.91
C ILE A 229 14.96 13.64 9.20
N LYS A 230 14.42 14.86 9.11
CA LYS A 230 14.18 15.71 10.27
C LYS A 230 13.11 15.08 11.19
N SER A 231 13.39 15.09 12.49
CA SER A 231 12.57 14.53 13.57
C SER A 231 12.38 15.51 14.72
#